data_AF-A0A9X3DSU9-F1
#
_entry.id   AF-A0A9X3DSU9-F1
#
_cell.length_a   1.000
_cell.length_b   1.000
_cell.length_c   1.000
_cell.angle_alpha   90.00
_cell.angle_beta   90.00
_cell.angle_gamma   90.00
#
_symmetry.space_group_name_H-M   'P 1'
#
loop_
_entity.id
_entity.type
_entity.pdbx_description
1 polymer ?
#
loop_
_entity_poly.entity_id
_entity_poly.type
_entity_poly.pdbx_seq_one_letter_code
_entity_poly.pdbx_strand_id
1 'polypeptide(L)'
;MKHKFILQLLMMTGIGLMTSVFAEDKQQKLTQDEYNQRIQKYTAQVNATKQILDDEVMEDQDPNQQRKAFCSRLEAYQGIAQISQENLQLDTANMMLMIAHDFLDRQKQSMQVSGAVLEKFCLIEK
;
A
#
# COMPACT_ATOMS: atom_id res chain seq x y z
N MET A 1 16.01 -71.31 -35.40
CA MET A 1 14.56 -71.62 -35.55
C MET A 1 13.89 -71.52 -34.18
N LYS A 2 12.74 -70.82 -34.12
CA LYS A 2 11.78 -70.71 -32.99
C LYS A 2 12.26 -69.80 -31.82
N HIS A 3 11.57 -68.77 -31.34
CA HIS A 3 10.19 -68.27 -31.50
C HIS A 3 10.09 -66.77 -31.09
N LYS A 4 9.24 -66.01 -31.80
CA LYS A 4 8.15 -65.09 -31.35
C LYS A 4 8.44 -64.17 -30.13
N PHE A 5 8.10 -62.88 -30.11
CA PHE A 5 6.80 -62.28 -30.38
C PHE A 5 6.95 -60.76 -30.52
N ILE A 6 6.24 -60.19 -31.50
CA ILE A 6 6.14 -58.76 -31.78
C ILE A 6 5.31 -58.10 -30.67
N LEU A 7 5.83 -57.03 -30.06
CA LEU A 7 5.07 -56.14 -29.19
C LEU A 7 4.79 -54.84 -29.96
N GLN A 8 3.58 -54.74 -30.50
CA GLN A 8 2.98 -53.47 -30.91
C GLN A 8 1.58 -53.39 -30.31
N LEU A 9 1.38 -52.39 -29.44
CA LEU A 9 0.09 -51.71 -29.20
C LEU A 9 0.46 -50.33 -28.62
N LEU A 10 0.63 -49.29 -29.43
CA LEU A 10 -0.37 -48.30 -29.87
C LEU A 10 -1.09 -47.53 -28.75
N MET A 11 -0.95 -46.20 -28.85
CA MET A 11 -1.85 -45.13 -28.37
C MET A 11 -1.74 -44.66 -26.91
N MET A 12 -1.10 -43.50 -26.68
CA MET A 12 -1.79 -42.20 -26.56
C MET A 12 -0.89 -41.15 -25.89
N THR A 13 -0.56 -40.12 -26.69
CA THR A 13 -0.55 -38.69 -26.32
C THR A 13 -0.62 -38.33 -24.84
N GLY A 14 0.50 -37.83 -24.32
CA GLY A 14 0.56 -37.12 -23.05
C GLY A 14 1.72 -36.13 -23.05
N ILE A 15 1.79 -35.26 -24.07
CA ILE A 15 2.57 -34.02 -23.94
C ILE A 15 1.84 -33.23 -22.87
N GLY A 16 2.27 -33.38 -21.62
CA GLY A 16 1.87 -32.52 -20.53
C GLY A 16 2.38 -31.12 -20.83
N LEU A 17 1.59 -30.36 -21.57
CA LEU A 17 1.73 -28.91 -21.66
C LEU A 17 1.48 -28.39 -20.25
N MET A 18 2.54 -28.21 -19.47
CA MET A 18 2.54 -27.38 -18.27
C MET A 18 2.18 -25.97 -18.74
N THR A 19 0.87 -25.70 -18.82
CA THR A 19 0.37 -24.34 -18.93
C THR A 19 0.60 -23.73 -17.55
N SER A 20 1.72 -23.02 -17.41
CA SER A 20 1.90 -22.07 -16.32
C SER A 20 0.76 -21.06 -16.46
N VAL A 21 -0.29 -21.25 -15.65
CA VAL A 21 -1.29 -20.23 -15.41
C VAL A 21 -0.57 -19.12 -14.67
N PHE A 22 0.05 -18.21 -15.42
CA PHE A 22 0.34 -16.89 -14.92
C PHE A 22 -1.02 -16.22 -14.74
N ALA A 23 -1.62 -16.41 -13.57
CA ALA A 23 -2.58 -15.44 -13.06
C ALA A 23 -1.77 -14.16 -12.86
N GLU A 24 -1.68 -13.33 -13.91
CA GLU A 24 -1.44 -11.91 -13.72
C GLU A 24 -2.58 -11.45 -12.82
N ASP A 25 -2.28 -11.27 -11.53
CA ASP A 25 -3.10 -10.47 -10.64
C ASP A 25 -3.07 -9.05 -11.21
N LYS A 26 -3.91 -8.81 -12.22
CA LYS A 26 -4.15 -7.47 -12.75
C LYS A 26 -4.95 -6.76 -11.67
N GLN A 27 -4.23 -6.35 -10.62
CA GLN A 27 -4.70 -5.38 -9.66
C GLN A 27 -5.26 -4.22 -10.50
N GLN A 28 -6.59 -4.10 -10.51
CA GLN A 28 -7.27 -3.24 -11.46
C GLN A 28 -6.81 -1.82 -11.20
N LYS A 29 -6.00 -1.31 -12.12
CA LYS A 29 -5.45 0.04 -12.03
C LYS A 29 -6.60 1.04 -12.04
N LEU A 30 -6.48 2.05 -11.19
CA LEU A 30 -7.46 3.11 -11.08
C LEU A 30 -7.52 3.90 -12.38
N THR A 31 -8.71 4.40 -12.69
CA THR A 31 -8.85 5.53 -13.61
C THR A 31 -8.30 6.80 -12.97
N GLN A 32 -8.05 7.82 -13.79
CA GLN A 32 -7.58 9.13 -13.29
C GLN A 32 -8.56 9.74 -12.29
N ASP A 33 -9.87 9.63 -12.54
CA ASP A 33 -10.90 10.20 -11.67
C ASP A 33 -10.98 9.48 -10.33
N GLU A 34 -10.92 8.15 -10.32
CA GLU A 34 -10.90 7.36 -9.08
C GLU A 34 -9.64 7.66 -8.25
N TYR A 35 -8.49 7.78 -8.91
CA TYR A 35 -7.25 8.17 -8.26
C TYR A 35 -7.36 9.57 -7.64
N ASN A 36 -7.84 10.55 -8.41
CA ASN A 36 -8.03 11.93 -7.94
C ASN A 36 -8.99 11.99 -6.74
N GLN A 37 -10.10 11.25 -6.79
CA GLN A 37 -11.06 11.18 -5.67
C GLN A 37 -10.43 10.58 -4.41
N ARG A 38 -9.61 9.53 -4.54
CA ARG A 38 -8.90 8.94 -3.39
C ARG A 38 -7.84 9.89 -2.83
N ILE A 39 -7.06 10.56 -3.69
CA ILE A 39 -6.10 11.60 -3.25
C ILE A 39 -6.81 12.74 -2.53
N GLN A 40 -7.97 13.19 -3.03
CA GLN A 40 -8.78 14.21 -2.36
C GLN A 40 -9.25 13.76 -0.97
N LYS A 41 -9.69 12.51 -0.83
CA LYS A 41 -10.09 11.94 0.46
C LYS A 41 -8.92 11.94 1.46
N TYR A 42 -7.75 11.47 1.05
CA TYR A 42 -6.56 11.50 1.92
C TYR A 42 -6.11 12.92 2.24
N THR A 43 -6.18 13.84 1.27
CA THR A 43 -5.86 15.25 1.49
C THR A 43 -6.80 15.88 2.51
N ALA A 44 -8.10 15.57 2.43
CA ALA A 44 -9.08 16.02 3.42
C ALA A 44 -8.79 15.45 4.81
N GLN A 45 -8.41 14.16 4.90
CA GLN A 45 -7.99 13.52 6.14
C GLN A 45 -6.77 14.24 6.74
N VAL A 46 -5.72 14.51 5.95
CA VAL A 46 -4.55 15.29 6.41
C VAL A 46 -4.97 16.69 6.88
N ASN A 47 -5.80 17.40 6.12
CA ASN A 47 -6.24 18.74 6.49
C ASN A 47 -7.03 18.77 7.81
N ALA A 48 -7.88 17.78 8.07
CA ALA A 48 -8.64 17.68 9.31
C ALA A 48 -7.75 17.54 10.57
N THR A 49 -6.53 17.04 10.40
CA THR A 49 -5.58 16.89 11.52
C THR A 49 -4.79 18.16 11.82
N LYS A 50 -4.77 19.15 10.91
CA LYS A 50 -3.91 20.35 11.04
C LYS A 50 -4.25 21.18 12.26
N GLN A 51 -5.54 21.40 12.51
CA GLN A 51 -6.02 22.15 13.68
C GLN A 51 -5.65 21.52 15.02
N ILE A 52 -5.30 20.23 15.03
CA ILE A 52 -4.95 19.48 16.24
C ILE A 52 -3.43 19.38 16.40
N LEU A 53 -2.70 19.30 15.28
CA LEU A 53 -1.27 18.97 15.27
C LEU A 53 -0.36 20.15 14.96
N ASP A 54 -0.87 21.18 14.30
CA ASP A 54 -0.06 22.24 13.71
C ASP A 54 -0.46 23.64 14.24
N ASP A 55 -1.59 23.76 14.97
CA ASP A 55 -1.98 25.02 15.61
C ASP A 55 -1.08 25.32 16.80
N GLU A 56 -0.64 26.57 16.96
CA GLU A 56 0.32 26.99 17.98
C GLU A 56 -0.18 26.84 19.43
N VAL A 57 -1.48 26.62 19.63
CA VAL A 57 -2.14 26.45 20.94
C VAL A 57 -2.18 24.97 21.34
N MET A 58 -1.06 24.26 21.18
CA MET A 58 -0.94 22.84 21.55
C MET A 58 -1.07 22.59 23.06
N GLU A 59 -0.94 23.62 23.89
CA GLU A 59 -0.91 23.51 25.36
C GLU A 59 -2.23 23.01 25.97
N ASP A 60 -3.36 23.15 25.28
CA ASP A 60 -4.69 22.76 25.79
C ASP A 60 -5.29 21.50 25.11
N GLN A 61 -4.55 20.85 24.19
CA GLN A 61 -5.07 19.72 23.41
C GLN A 61 -4.89 18.38 24.14
N ASP A 62 -5.94 17.55 24.17
CA ASP A 62 -5.89 16.20 24.76
C ASP A 62 -4.82 15.34 24.04
N PRO A 63 -3.83 14.79 24.77
CA PRO A 63 -2.80 13.92 24.20
C PRO A 63 -3.36 12.71 23.42
N ASN A 64 -4.54 12.21 23.78
CA ASN A 64 -5.21 11.15 23.01
C ASN A 64 -5.75 11.67 21.68
N GLN A 65 -6.26 12.89 21.64
CA GLN A 65 -6.72 13.54 20.41
C GLN A 65 -5.55 13.84 19.49
N GLN A 66 -4.41 14.29 20.03
CA GLN A 66 -3.18 14.46 19.25
C GLN A 66 -2.68 13.12 18.70
N ARG A 67 -2.65 12.05 19.50
CA ARG A 67 -2.28 10.72 19.02
C ARG A 67 -3.18 10.24 17.88
N LYS A 68 -4.51 10.35 18.04
CA LYS A 68 -5.49 9.99 17.01
C LYS A 68 -5.27 10.78 15.72
N ALA A 69 -5.09 12.10 15.83
CA ALA A 69 -4.84 12.95 14.68
C ALA A 69 -3.52 12.56 13.98
N PHE A 70 -2.47 12.30 14.74
CA PHE A 70 -1.18 11.85 14.20
C PHE A 70 -1.33 10.54 13.42
N CYS A 71 -1.96 9.53 14.03
CA CYS A 71 -2.14 8.22 13.41
C CYS A 71 -3.05 8.28 12.17
N SER A 72 -4.08 9.13 12.19
CA SER A 72 -4.92 9.40 11.03
C SER A 72 -4.12 10.05 9.88
N ARG A 73 -3.26 11.04 10.19
CA ARG A 73 -2.38 11.66 9.18
C ARG A 73 -1.40 10.64 8.60
N LEU A 74 -0.83 9.78 9.45
CA LEU A 74 0.09 8.72 9.03
C LEU A 74 -0.59 7.73 8.07
N GLU A 75 -1.77 7.25 8.42
CA GLU A 75 -2.57 6.35 7.58
C GLU A 75 -2.87 6.99 6.21
N ALA A 76 -3.25 8.28 6.19
CA ALA A 76 -3.51 8.98 4.93
C ALA A 76 -2.29 8.97 4.00
N TYR A 77 -1.09 9.24 4.54
CA TYR A 77 0.14 9.21 3.74
C TYR A 77 0.55 7.79 3.32
N GLN A 78 0.33 6.77 4.16
CA GLN A 78 0.51 5.37 3.75
C GLN A 78 -0.42 5.01 2.59
N GLY A 79 -1.69 5.44 2.67
CA GLY A 79 -2.67 5.25 1.62
C GLY A 79 -2.31 5.96 0.31
N ILE A 80 -1.81 7.21 0.39
CA ILE A 80 -1.30 7.94 -0.79
C ILE A 80 -0.13 7.16 -1.41
N ALA A 81 0.88 6.79 -0.62
CA ALA A 81 2.04 6.05 -1.12
C ALA A 81 1.61 4.77 -1.83
N GLN A 82 0.71 3.99 -1.23
CA GLN A 82 0.22 2.76 -1.83
C GLN A 82 -0.48 3.00 -3.17
N ILE A 83 -1.51 3.85 -3.21
CA ILE A 83 -2.29 4.03 -4.45
C ILE A 83 -1.46 4.70 -5.55
N SER A 84 -0.50 5.56 -5.19
CA SER A 84 0.39 6.19 -6.17
C SER A 84 1.40 5.18 -6.73
N GLN A 85 1.95 4.29 -5.89
CA GLN A 85 2.88 3.23 -6.32
C GLN A 85 2.22 2.22 -7.27
N GLU A 86 0.95 1.90 -7.03
CA GLU A 86 0.16 0.98 -7.88
C GLU A 86 -0.25 1.62 -9.22
N ASN A 87 -0.25 2.96 -9.30
CA ASN A 87 -0.80 3.73 -10.41
C ASN A 87 0.15 4.78 -10.99
N LEU A 88 1.46 4.50 -11.04
CA LEU A 88 2.50 5.43 -11.53
C LEU A 88 2.26 6.01 -12.93
N GLN A 89 1.41 5.37 -13.73
CA GLN A 89 1.02 5.87 -15.06
C GLN A 89 0.04 7.05 -15.02
N LEU A 90 -0.60 7.32 -13.88
CA LEU A 90 -1.59 8.39 -13.72
C LEU A 90 -0.92 9.72 -13.40
N ASP A 91 -1.62 10.80 -13.73
CA ASP A 91 -1.16 12.15 -13.46
C ASP A 91 -0.94 12.34 -11.96
N THR A 92 0.15 13.02 -11.63
CA THR A 92 0.60 13.31 -10.24
C THR A 92 0.99 12.09 -9.41
N ALA A 93 0.81 10.85 -9.87
CA ALA A 93 1.12 9.64 -9.09
C ALA A 93 2.58 9.62 -8.60
N ASN A 94 3.55 9.84 -9.49
CA ASN A 94 4.96 9.90 -9.11
C ASN A 94 5.25 11.01 -8.08
N MET A 95 4.61 12.18 -8.23
CA MET A 95 4.80 13.31 -7.31
C MET A 95 4.20 13.00 -5.93
N MET A 96 2.98 12.47 -5.89
CA MET A 96 2.31 12.12 -4.64
C MET A 96 3.02 10.98 -3.91
N LEU A 97 3.56 10.01 -4.66
CA LEU A 97 4.40 8.96 -4.09
C LEU A 97 5.63 9.55 -3.39
N MET A 98 6.33 10.47 -4.06
CA MET A 98 7.50 11.16 -3.50
C MET A 98 7.14 11.94 -2.23
N ILE A 99 6.06 12.72 -2.25
CA ILE A 99 5.59 13.51 -1.10
C ILE A 99 5.24 12.59 0.07
N ALA A 100 4.54 11.49 -0.20
CA ALA A 100 4.14 10.55 0.83
C ALA A 100 5.36 9.86 1.46
N HIS A 101 6.32 9.39 0.67
CA HIS A 101 7.54 8.81 1.19
C HIS A 101 8.35 9.80 2.02
N ASP A 102 8.54 11.02 1.53
CA ASP A 102 9.25 12.07 2.23
C ASP A 102 8.63 12.38 3.62
N PHE A 103 7.29 12.42 3.72
CA PHE A 103 6.61 12.54 5.01
C PHE A 103 6.85 11.32 5.90
N LEU A 104 6.60 10.11 5.37
CA LEU A 104 6.68 8.85 6.14
C LEU A 104 8.10 8.61 6.68
N ASP A 105 9.12 8.93 5.89
CA ASP A 105 10.52 8.80 6.29
C ASP A 105 10.88 9.77 7.43
N ARG A 106 10.42 11.03 7.35
CA ARG A 106 10.57 11.98 8.47
C ARG A 106 9.89 11.49 9.74
N GLN A 107 8.68 10.95 9.64
CA GLN A 107 7.96 10.43 10.82
C GLN A 107 8.70 9.23 11.42
N LYS A 108 9.20 8.31 10.58
CA LYS A 108 9.99 7.18 11.05
C LYS A 108 11.25 7.63 11.78
N GLN A 109 11.97 8.61 11.24
CA GLN A 109 13.17 9.18 11.87
C GLN A 109 12.83 9.85 13.21
N SER A 110 11.78 10.67 13.27
CA SER A 110 11.34 11.33 14.51
C SER A 110 11.00 10.31 15.60
N MET A 111 10.27 9.25 15.25
CA MET A 111 9.92 8.19 16.20
C MET A 111 11.14 7.42 16.69
N GLN A 112 12.09 7.08 15.79
CA GLN A 112 13.34 6.43 16.18
C GLN A 112 14.13 7.27 17.19
N VAL A 113 14.22 8.59 16.98
CA VAL A 113 14.89 9.50 17.91
C VAL A 113 14.18 9.54 19.27
N SER A 114 12.85 9.48 19.28
CA SER A 114 12.07 9.44 20.53
C SER A 114 12.11 8.09 21.27
N GLY A 115 12.69 7.04 20.66
CA GLY A 115 12.67 5.67 21.19
C GLY A 115 11.31 4.96 21.07
N ALA A 116 10.34 5.57 20.39
CA ALA A 116 9.03 4.99 20.12
C ALA A 116 9.01 4.19 18.81
N VAL A 117 8.23 3.11 18.77
CA VAL A 117 7.98 2.35 17.53
C VAL A 117 6.67 2.84 16.92
N LEU A 118 6.71 3.34 15.69
CA LEU A 118 5.58 3.97 15.00
C LEU A 118 4.35 3.04 14.94
N GLU A 119 4.53 1.76 14.62
CA GLU A 119 3.40 0.81 14.62
C GLU A 119 2.79 0.69 16.02
N LYS A 120 3.62 0.55 17.06
CA LYS A 120 3.12 0.43 18.44
C LYS A 120 2.44 1.70 18.92
N PHE A 121 2.89 2.87 18.47
CA PHE A 121 2.30 4.15 18.85
C PHE A 121 0.84 4.27 18.36
N CYS A 122 0.57 3.79 17.14
CA CYS A 122 -0.77 3.84 16.55
C CYS A 122 -1.64 2.60 16.80
N LEU A 123 -1.09 1.53 17.38
CA LEU A 123 -1.82 0.31 17.75
C LEU A 123 -2.54 0.41 19.12
N ILE A 124 -2.31 1.47 19.90
CA ILE A 124 -2.97 1.66 21.19
C ILE A 124 -4.37 2.26 20.97
N GLU A 125 -5.29 1.45 20.43
CA GLU A 125 -6.75 1.64 20.56
C GLU A 125 -7.48 0.30 20.60
N LYS A 126 -7.80 -0.15 21.82
CA LYS A 126 -9.16 -0.56 22.18
C LYS A 126 -9.49 0.01 23.55
#